data_AF-A0A5R9QII8-F1
#
_entry.id   AF-A0A5R9QII8-F1
#
_cell.length_a   1.000
_cell.length_b   1.000
_cell.length_c   1.000
_cell.angle_alpha   90.00
_cell.angle_beta   90.00
_cell.angle_gamma   90.00
#
_symmetry.space_group_name_H-M   'P 1'
#
loop_
_entity.id
_entity.type
_entity.pdbx_description
1 polymer ?
#
loop_
_entity_poly.entity_id
_entity_poly.type
_entity_poly.pdbx_seq_one_letter_code
_entity_poly.pdbx_strand_id
1 'polypeptide(L)' 'MSTAKTSAAPQPELVEVVLDKPHTHAGKPCKKGDTIKVTADQKAWLNRRGVIGQQKEANNG' A
#
# COMPACT_ATOMS: atom_id res chain seq x y z
N MET A 1 36.45 13.01 16.07
CA MET A 1 35.37 14.00 15.94
C MET A 1 34.32 13.47 14.98
N SER A 2 33.07 13.68 15.35
CA SER A 2 31.83 13.37 14.63
C SER A 2 31.77 13.99 13.23
N THR A 3 31.08 13.31 12.29
CA THR A 3 29.97 13.81 11.42
C THR A 3 29.73 12.78 10.31
N ALA A 4 28.67 11.96 10.35
CA ALA A 4 27.27 12.26 10.01
C ALA A 4 27.00 12.34 8.49
N LYS A 5 26.39 11.27 7.96
CA LYS A 5 25.16 11.25 7.13
C LYS A 5 25.12 9.95 6.34
N THR A 6 24.56 8.92 6.97
CA THR A 6 23.99 7.77 6.26
C THR A 6 22.88 8.32 5.37
N SER A 7 23.17 8.43 4.09
CA SER A 7 22.20 8.82 3.06
C SER A 7 21.01 7.88 3.15
N ALA A 8 19.90 8.40 3.68
CA ALA A 8 18.61 7.75 3.58
C ALA A 8 18.32 7.56 2.09
N ALA A 9 18.42 6.32 1.61
CA ALA A 9 18.00 5.96 0.28
C ALA A 9 16.54 6.43 0.08
N PRO A 10 16.16 6.90 -1.12
CA PRO A 10 14.80 7.34 -1.39
C PRO A 10 13.86 6.19 -1.02
N GLN A 11 13.10 6.36 0.06
CA GLN A 11 12.12 5.36 0.46
C GLN A 11 11.01 5.39 -0.60
N PRO A 12 10.67 4.23 -1.20
CA PRO A 12 9.61 4.18 -2.19
C PRO A 12 8.32 4.70 -1.57
N GLU A 13 7.59 5.53 -2.32
CA GLU A 13 6.33 6.10 -1.85
C GLU A 13 5.31 4.97 -1.66
N LEU A 14 5.02 4.67 -0.39
CA LEU A 14 4.06 3.65 0.01
C LEU A 14 2.69 4.31 0.15
N VAL A 15 1.72 3.78 -0.58
CA VAL A 15 0.31 4.18 -0.52
C VAL A 15 -0.48 3.17 0.30
N GLU A 16 -1.37 3.70 1.15
CA GLU A 16 -2.30 2.90 1.93
C GLU A 16 -3.51 2.51 1.08
N VAL A 17 -3.78 1.21 1.00
CA VAL A 17 -4.91 0.66 0.23
C VAL A 17 -5.72 -0.28 1.10
N VAL A 18 -7.05 -0.19 0.96
CA VAL A 18 -7.98 -1.08 1.64
C VAL A 18 -8.24 -2.30 0.77
N LEU A 19 -8.00 -3.49 1.33
CA LEU A 19 -8.27 -4.75 0.68
C LEU A 19 -9.78 -4.98 0.58
N ASP A 20 -10.28 -5.30 -0.61
CA ASP A 20 -11.67 -5.72 -0.82
C ASP A 20 -11.82 -7.26 -0.80
N LYS A 21 -10.69 -7.97 -0.84
CA LYS A 21 -10.60 -9.43 -0.69
C LYS A 21 -9.48 -9.82 0.27
N PRO A 22 -9.60 -10.97 0.97
CA PRO A 22 -8.49 -11.52 1.75
C PRO A 22 -7.25 -11.73 0.88
N HIS A 23 -6.09 -11.28 1.36
CA HIS A 23 -4.82 -11.36 0.64
C HIS A 23 -3.67 -11.51 1.63
N THR A 24 -2.64 -12.26 1.26
CA THR A 24 -1.42 -12.35 2.06
C THR A 24 -0.44 -11.26 1.64
N HIS A 25 -0.17 -10.30 2.51
CA HIS A 25 0.77 -9.21 2.29
C HIS A 25 1.99 -9.36 3.20
N ALA A 26 3.21 -9.35 2.63
CA ALA A 26 4.47 -9.52 3.37
C ALA A 26 4.51 -10.78 4.27
N GLY A 27 3.88 -11.88 3.83
CA GLY A 27 3.77 -13.12 4.60
C GLY A 27 2.74 -13.09 5.74
N LYS A 28 2.01 -11.98 5.92
CA LYS A 28 0.91 -11.86 6.86
C LYS A 28 -0.44 -11.99 6.13
N PRO A 29 -1.34 -12.87 6.59
CA PRO A 29 -2.69 -12.91 6.06
C PRO A 29 -3.46 -11.66 6.46
N CYS A 30 -3.95 -10.91 5.48
CA CYS A 30 -4.80 -9.75 5.66
C CYS A 30 -6.22 -10.08 5.18
N LYS A 31 -7.22 -9.60 5.91
CA LYS A 31 -8.63 -9.81 5.63
C LYS A 31 -9.16 -8.72 4.70
N LYS A 32 -10.34 -8.97 4.13
CA LYS A 32 -11.13 -7.91 3.50
C LYS A 32 -11.37 -6.80 4.54
N GLY A 33 -11.16 -5.55 4.13
CA GLY A 33 -11.27 -4.35 4.96
C GLY A 33 -9.95 -3.91 5.60
N ASP A 34 -8.92 -4.76 5.60
CA ASP A 34 -7.62 -4.38 6.15
C ASP A 34 -6.91 -3.37 5.25
N THR A 35 -6.26 -2.40 5.87
CA THR A 35 -5.42 -1.42 5.17
C THR A 35 -3.98 -1.94 5.13
N ILE A 36 -3.39 -1.99 3.93
CA ILE A 36 -1.99 -2.37 3.72
C ILE A 36 -1.23 -1.24 3.04
N LYS A 37 0.07 -1.16 3.31
CA LYS A 37 0.99 -0.20 2.67
C LYS A 37 1.69 -0.89 1.52
N VAL A 38 1.46 -0.40 0.31
CA VAL A 38 2.01 -0.97 -0.93
C VAL A 38 2.58 0.14 -1.79
N THR A 39 3.43 -0.17 -2.75
CA THR A 39 3.87 0.84 -3.73
C THR A 39 2.73 1.19 -4.69
N ALA A 40 2.85 2.32 -5.40
CA ALA A 40 1.88 2.71 -6.44
C ALA A 40 1.68 1.62 -7.51
N ASP A 41 2.76 0.96 -7.94
CA ASP A 41 2.70 -0.16 -8.89
C ASP A 41 1.93 -1.36 -8.31
N GLN A 42 2.19 -1.70 -7.05
CA GLN A 42 1.47 -2.77 -6.37
C GLN A 42 -0.01 -2.43 -6.17
N LYS A 43 -0.34 -1.17 -5.85
CA LYS A 43 -1.74 -0.68 -5.82
C LYS A 43 -2.42 -0.91 -7.16
N ALA A 44 -1.79 -0.49 -8.26
CA ALA A 44 -2.33 -0.69 -9.61
C ALA A 44 -2.52 -2.19 -9.93
N TRP A 45 -1.56 -3.03 -9.54
CA TRP A 45 -1.66 -4.48 -9.71
C TRP A 45 -2.78 -5.11 -8.88
N LEU A 46 -2.92 -4.73 -7.60
CA LEU A 46 -4.00 -5.18 -6.74
C LEU A 46 -5.36 -4.73 -7.25
N ASN A 47 -5.45 -3.51 -7.80
CA ASN A 47 -6.68 -2.98 -8.40
C ASN A 47 -7.06 -3.76 -9.66
N ARG A 48 -6.10 -4.02 -10.56
CA ARG A 48 -6.31 -4.85 -11.77
C ARG A 48 -6.78 -6.27 -11.44
N ARG A 49 -6.33 -6.83 -10.32
CA ARG A 49 -6.78 -8.15 -9.83
C ARG A 49 -8.09 -8.10 -9.04
N GLY A 50 -8.63 -6.90 -8.78
CA GLY A 50 -9.79 -6.69 -7.92
C GLY A 50 -9.57 -7.22 -6.50
N VAL A 51 -8.35 -7.09 -5.97
CA VAL A 51 -7.98 -7.44 -4.59
C VAL A 51 -8.20 -6.26 -3.66
N ILE A 52 -7.92 -5.05 -4.14
CA ILE A 52 -8.38 -3.81 -3.53
C ILE A 52 -9.59 -3.33 -4.34
N GLY A 53 -10.58 -2.76 -3.67
CA GLY A 53 -11.69 -2.13 -4.36
C GLY A 53 -11.19 -0.94 -5.17
N GLN A 54 -11.94 -0.52 -6.19
CA GLN A 54 -11.83 0.87 -6.60
C GLN A 54 -12.15 1.69 -5.35
N GLN A 55 -11.11 2.18 -4.67
CA GLN A 55 -11.28 3.20 -3.65
C GLN A 55 -11.86 4.39 -4.42
N LYS A 56 -13.19 4.40 -4.54
CA LYS A 56 -13.93 5.59 -4.91
C LYS A 56 -13.44 6.63 -3.93
N GLU A 57 -12.74 7.63 -4.47
CA GLU A 57 -12.58 8.90 -3.81
C GLU A 57 -13.89 9.20 -3.09
N ALA A 58 -13.80 9.45 -1.79
CA ALA A 58 -14.89 10.00 -1.03
C ALA A 58 -15.21 11.37 -1.64
N ASN A 59 -15.99 11.38 -2.71
CA ASN A 59 -16.59 12.59 -3.24
C ASN A 59 -17.80 12.86 -2.35
N ASN A 60 -17.56 13.65 -1.31
CA ASN A 60 -18.58 14.25 -0.48
C ASN A 60 -19.34 15.29 -1.33
N GLY A 61 -20.45 14.86 -1.94
CA GLY A 61 -21.45 15.72 -2.57
C GLY A 61 -22.62 15.96 -1.64
#